data_AF-A0A6G3MMP3-F1
#
_entry.id   AF-A0A6G3MMP3-F1
#
_cell.length_a   1.000
_cell.length_b   1.000
_cell.length_c   1.000
_cell.angle_alpha   90.00
_cell.angle_beta   90.00
_cell.angle_gamma   90.00
#
_symmetry.space_group_name_H-M   'P 1'
#
loop_
_entity.id
_entity.type
_entity.pdbx_description
1 polymer ?
#
loop_
_entity_poly.entity_id
_entity_poly.type
_entity_poly.pdbx_seq_one_letter_code
_entity_poly.pdbx_strand_id
1 'polypeptide(L)'
;ITGNTEKLERLPKSDNNINSIMISYMYTNNIEGLVKILSNSNDPNLAWALASNHSLSNAMDTLKPSLSSDIQPNFSENNKKPFFNAPQPQFHLTESWPKLAISKNIFDIISDSNNPNYLGNIDLPNMDSNELFENPNDVW
;
A
#
# COMPACT_ATOMS: atom_id res chain seq x y z
N ILE A 1 -1.70 -2.86 -3.91
CA ILE A 1 -0.86 -2.68 -2.70
C ILE A 1 -1.37 -3.68 -1.68
N THR A 2 -0.54 -4.62 -1.22
CA THR A 2 -1.01 -5.81 -0.47
C THR A 2 -1.44 -5.51 0.97
N GLY A 3 -1.11 -4.34 1.54
CA GLY A 3 -1.55 -3.99 2.88
C GLY A 3 -0.96 -4.84 4.01
N ASN A 4 0.14 -5.55 3.76
CA ASN A 4 0.74 -6.48 4.73
C ASN A 4 1.53 -5.75 5.82
N THR A 5 0.81 -5.30 6.83
CA THR A 5 1.38 -4.64 8.01
C THR A 5 2.22 -5.58 8.86
N GLU A 6 1.87 -6.87 8.96
CA GLU A 6 2.61 -7.86 9.75
C GLU A 6 4.05 -8.05 9.24
N LYS A 7 4.23 -8.15 7.91
CA LYS A 7 5.56 -8.26 7.31
C LYS A 7 6.36 -6.98 7.52
N LEU A 8 5.72 -5.83 7.41
CA LEU A 8 6.36 -4.54 7.67
C LEU A 8 6.83 -4.43 9.13
N GLU A 9 6.02 -4.85 10.10
CA GLU A 9 6.39 -4.81 11.52
C GLU A 9 7.56 -5.75 11.87
N ARG A 10 7.72 -6.85 11.13
CA ARG A 10 8.86 -7.77 11.30
C ARG A 10 10.16 -7.27 10.69
N LEU A 11 10.07 -6.39 9.69
CA LEU A 11 11.22 -5.91 8.91
C LEU A 11 12.32 -5.25 9.78
N PRO A 12 12.00 -4.41 10.78
CA PRO A 12 12.98 -3.87 11.73
C PRO A 12 13.80 -4.90 12.51
N LYS A 13 13.30 -6.13 12.65
CA LYS A 13 13.98 -7.21 13.40
C LYS A 13 14.85 -8.07 12.49
N SER A 14 14.56 -8.10 11.19
CA SER A 14 15.22 -8.99 10.22
C SER A 14 16.25 -8.27 9.35
N ASP A 15 16.09 -6.96 9.15
CA ASP A 15 16.96 -6.15 8.29
C ASP A 15 17.92 -5.30 9.14
N ASN A 16 19.14 -5.10 8.63
CA ASN A 16 20.15 -4.24 9.23
C ASN A 16 20.22 -2.86 8.55
N ASN A 17 19.50 -2.66 7.44
CA ASN A 17 19.53 -1.42 6.69
C ASN A 17 18.63 -0.34 7.34
N ILE A 18 19.25 0.70 7.90
CA ILE A 18 18.58 1.83 8.56
C ILE A 18 17.45 2.43 7.70
N ASN A 19 17.69 2.61 6.40
CA ASN A 19 16.70 3.20 5.49
C ASN A 19 15.45 2.32 5.36
N SER A 20 15.63 1.01 5.28
CA SER A 20 14.56 0.02 5.18
C SER A 20 13.71 0.01 6.46
N ILE A 21 14.38 0.06 7.61
CA ILE A 21 13.72 0.11 8.91
C ILE A 21 12.95 1.43 9.10
N MET A 22 13.55 2.55 8.70
CA MET A 22 12.93 3.87 8.75
C MET A 22 11.64 3.90 7.93
N ILE A 23 11.68 3.37 6.69
CA ILE A 23 10.51 3.28 5.80
C ILE A 23 9.42 2.40 6.42
N SER A 24 9.77 1.25 7.02
CA SER A 24 8.81 0.42 7.73
C SER A 24 8.11 1.16 8.88
N TYR A 25 8.86 1.90 9.70
CA TYR A 25 8.28 2.71 10.78
C TYR A 25 7.41 3.85 10.28
N MET A 26 7.71 4.44 9.12
CA MET A 26 6.81 5.41 8.48
C MET A 26 5.49 4.77 8.07
N TYR A 27 5.52 3.62 7.40
CA TYR A 27 4.30 2.93 6.94
C TYR A 27 3.46 2.33 8.07
N THR A 28 4.10 1.91 9.17
CA THR A 28 3.41 1.40 10.37
C THR A 28 3.03 2.51 11.35
N ASN A 29 3.39 3.77 11.05
CA ASN A 29 3.20 4.93 11.92
C ASN A 29 3.81 4.73 13.33
N ASN A 30 4.91 3.98 13.42
CA ASN A 30 5.64 3.77 14.67
C ASN A 30 6.65 4.91 14.89
N ILE A 31 6.15 6.02 15.44
CA ILE A 31 6.93 7.24 15.65
C ILE A 31 8.03 7.05 16.71
N GLU A 32 7.78 6.26 17.76
CA GLU A 32 8.79 6.00 18.80
C GLU A 32 10.00 5.27 18.23
N GLY A 33 9.78 4.23 17.42
CA GLY A 33 10.83 3.51 16.70
C GLY A 33 11.59 4.43 15.75
N LEU A 34 10.87 5.31 15.04
CA LEU A 34 11.46 6.28 14.11
C LEU A 34 12.38 7.28 14.84
N VAL A 35 11.92 7.85 15.96
CA VAL A 35 12.70 8.78 16.80
C VAL A 35 13.95 8.09 17.34
N LYS A 36 13.84 6.83 17.77
CA LYS A 36 14.99 6.04 18.26
C LYS A 36 16.03 5.75 17.18
N ILE A 37 15.61 5.53 15.93
CA ILE A 37 16.56 5.36 14.83
C ILE A 37 17.26 6.67 14.52
N LEU A 38 16.51 7.77 14.45
CA LEU A 38 17.06 9.09 14.14
C LEU A 38 18.02 9.60 15.21
N SER A 39 17.75 9.28 16.48
CA SER A 39 18.67 9.57 17.58
C SER A 39 19.99 8.80 17.43
N ASN A 40 19.93 7.58 16.89
CA ASN A 40 21.10 6.74 16.68
C ASN A 40 21.86 7.07 15.39
N SER A 41 21.18 7.60 14.37
CA SER A 41 21.76 7.92 13.05
C SER A 41 22.42 9.30 12.97
N ASN A 42 22.79 9.88 14.12
CA ASN A 42 23.48 11.17 14.24
C ASN A 42 22.69 12.42 13.80
N ASP A 43 21.35 12.33 13.71
CA ASP A 43 20.44 13.45 13.41
C ASP A 43 19.50 13.76 14.60
N PRO A 44 20.04 14.22 15.75
CA PRO A 44 19.24 14.47 16.97
C PRO A 44 18.22 15.59 16.79
N ASN A 45 18.49 16.56 15.90
CA ASN A 45 17.59 17.67 15.60
C ASN A 45 16.27 17.17 14.97
N LEU A 46 16.36 16.23 14.03
CA LEU A 46 15.19 15.65 13.37
C LEU A 46 14.42 14.74 14.31
N ALA A 47 15.13 13.96 15.13
CA ALA A 47 14.52 13.14 16.18
C ALA A 47 13.72 14.00 17.18
N TRP A 48 14.27 15.15 17.58
CA TRP A 48 13.61 16.09 18.50
C TRP A 48 12.41 16.78 17.86
N ALA A 49 12.54 17.20 16.59
CA ALA A 49 11.43 17.77 15.81
C ALA A 49 10.23 16.81 15.73
N LEU A 50 10.50 15.53 15.47
CA LEU A 50 9.47 14.49 15.42
C LEU A 50 8.86 14.23 16.81
N ALA A 51 9.69 14.14 17.85
CA ALA A 51 9.22 13.99 19.22
C ALA A 51 8.33 15.18 19.65
N SER A 52 8.71 16.40 19.28
CA SER A 52 7.94 17.62 19.54
C SER A 52 6.59 17.61 18.82
N ASN A 53 6.57 17.26 17.53
CA ASN A 53 5.34 17.19 16.74
C ASN A 53 4.34 16.17 17.30
N HIS A 54 4.86 15.05 17.84
CA HIS A 54 4.05 13.96 18.39
C HIS A 54 3.89 13.99 19.92
N SER A 55 4.31 15.07 20.58
CA SER A 55 4.19 15.24 22.04
C SER A 55 4.85 14.11 22.87
N LEU A 56 5.99 13.58 22.39
CA LEU A 56 6.77 12.53 23.06
C LEU A 56 7.75 13.15 24.07
N SER A 57 7.24 13.58 25.23
CA SER A 57 7.98 14.33 26.26
C SER A 57 9.28 13.64 26.69
N ASN A 58 9.23 12.33 26.96
CA ASN A 58 10.39 11.55 27.40
C ASN A 58 11.53 11.54 26.36
N ALA A 59 11.18 11.48 25.07
CA ALA A 59 12.17 11.51 24.00
C ALA A 59 12.73 12.93 23.80
N MET A 60 11.90 13.96 23.97
CA MET A 60 12.35 15.35 23.90
C MET A 60 13.39 15.66 24.98
N ASP A 61 13.16 15.22 26.21
CA ASP A 61 14.06 15.50 27.34
C ASP A 61 15.42 14.81 27.20
N THR A 62 15.44 13.59 26.65
CA THR A 62 16.69 12.85 26.39
C THR A 62 17.47 13.42 25.21
N LEU A 63 16.79 14.00 24.23
CA LEU A 63 17.42 14.59 23.04
C LEU A 63 17.88 16.03 23.25
N LYS A 64 17.21 16.80 24.12
CA LYS A 64 17.53 18.19 24.46
C LYS A 64 19.03 18.49 24.72
N PRO A 65 19.80 17.68 25.47
CA PRO A 65 21.23 17.93 25.68
C PRO A 65 22.10 17.71 24.44
N SER A 66 21.61 16.96 23.44
CA SER A 66 22.33 16.67 22.19
C SER A 66 22.07 17.70 21.09
N LEU A 67 21.15 18.65 21.32
CA LEU A 67 20.86 19.72 20.36
C LEU A 67 21.93 20.82 20.45
N SER A 68 22.34 21.34 19.30
CA SER A 68 23.21 22.51 19.23
C SER A 68 22.51 23.74 19.80
N SER A 69 23.12 24.38 20.79
CA SER A 69 22.57 25.49 21.58
C SER A 69 22.13 26.71 20.77
N ASP A 70 22.62 26.84 19.53
CA ASP A 70 22.47 28.04 18.71
C ASP A 70 21.19 28.07 17.87
N ILE A 71 20.46 26.96 17.75
CA ILE A 71 19.28 26.88 16.89
C ILE A 71 18.03 26.85 17.76
N GLN A 72 17.38 28.00 17.90
CA GLN A 72 16.03 28.10 18.46
C GLN A 72 15.06 27.44 17.47
N PRO A 73 14.41 26.33 17.84
CA PRO A 73 13.52 25.65 16.92
C PRO A 73 12.21 26.44 16.73
N ASN A 74 12.00 26.97 15.52
CA ASN A 74 10.76 27.65 15.15
C ASN A 74 9.70 26.64 14.71
N PHE A 75 9.00 26.02 15.66
CA PHE A 75 7.86 25.14 15.37
C PHE A 75 6.56 25.94 15.43
N SER A 76 5.78 25.87 14.34
CA SER A 76 4.39 26.37 14.36
C SER A 76 3.55 25.43 15.22
N GLU A 77 3.12 25.89 16.40
CA GLU A 77 2.34 25.13 17.38
C GLU A 77 1.03 24.51 16.82
N ASN A 78 0.59 24.98 15.65
CA ASN A 78 -0.68 24.60 15.03
C ASN A 78 -0.61 23.34 14.14
N ASN A 79 0.55 22.73 13.95
CA ASN A 79 0.72 21.61 12.99
C ASN A 79 0.88 20.24 13.66
N LYS A 80 0.06 19.90 14.66
CA LYS A 80 -0.04 18.55 15.25
C LYS A 80 -0.72 17.54 14.30
N LYS A 81 -0.28 17.48 13.05
CA LYS A 81 -0.75 16.47 12.08
C LYS A 81 0.15 15.24 12.18
N PRO A 82 -0.42 14.03 12.02
CA PRO A 82 0.37 12.82 11.95
C PRO A 82 1.38 12.93 10.81
N PHE A 83 2.64 12.59 11.09
CA PHE A 83 3.76 12.68 10.14
C PHE A 83 3.48 11.94 8.83
N PHE A 84 2.76 10.82 8.89
CA PHE A 84 2.35 10.08 7.71
C PHE A 84 1.05 9.30 7.98
N ASN A 85 0.00 9.57 7.20
CA ASN A 85 -1.24 8.79 7.21
C ASN A 85 -1.32 7.94 5.95
N ALA A 86 -0.75 6.74 6.00
CA ALA A 86 -1.02 5.76 4.95
C ALA A 86 -2.51 5.39 4.98
N PRO A 87 -3.21 5.32 3.83
CA PRO A 87 -4.58 4.82 3.79
C PRO A 87 -4.58 3.36 4.26
N GLN A 88 -5.54 2.99 5.10
CA GLN A 88 -5.69 1.61 5.54
C GLN A 88 -5.99 0.71 4.32
N PRO A 89 -5.44 -0.51 4.29
CA PRO A 89 -5.71 -1.44 3.21
C PRO A 89 -7.21 -1.77 3.16
N GLN A 90 -7.84 -1.47 2.01
CA GLN A 90 -9.28 -1.67 1.80
C GLN A 90 -9.65 -3.13 1.55
N PHE A 91 -8.68 -3.96 1.18
CA PHE A 91 -8.88 -5.36 0.84
C PHE A 91 -8.03 -6.24 1.74
N HIS A 92 -8.58 -7.40 2.11
CA HIS A 92 -7.80 -8.46 2.75
C HIS A 92 -6.67 -8.91 1.83
N LEU A 93 -5.57 -9.39 2.43
CA LEU A 93 -4.42 -9.89 1.70
C LEU A 93 -4.83 -11.01 0.74
N THR A 94 -4.90 -10.70 -0.54
CA THR A 94 -4.97 -11.71 -1.60
C THR A 94 -3.58 -11.92 -2.17
N GLU A 95 -3.18 -13.17 -2.39
CA GLU A 95 -1.90 -13.49 -3.01
C GLU A 95 -1.82 -13.01 -4.47
N SER A 96 -2.97 -12.78 -5.10
CA SER A 96 -3.09 -12.27 -6.46
C SER A 96 -4.07 -11.10 -6.54
N TRP A 97 -3.78 -10.19 -7.47
CA TRP A 97 -4.77 -9.20 -7.88
C TRP A 97 -5.95 -9.90 -8.54
N PRO A 98 -7.20 -9.46 -8.30
CA PRO A 98 -8.35 -9.97 -9.02
C PRO A 98 -8.09 -9.81 -10.52
N LYS A 99 -7.98 -10.94 -11.21
CA LYS A 99 -7.90 -10.94 -12.66
C LYS A 99 -9.28 -10.60 -13.17
N LEU A 100 -9.36 -9.70 -14.14
CA LEU A 100 -10.58 -9.54 -14.93
C LEU A 100 -10.93 -10.92 -15.48
N ALA A 101 -12.13 -11.40 -15.17
CA ALA A 101 -12.69 -12.55 -15.85
C ALA A 101 -12.94 -12.10 -17.29
N ILE A 102 -11.98 -12.39 -18.17
CA ILE A 102 -12.20 -12.22 -19.60
C ILE A 102 -13.31 -13.21 -19.93
N SER A 103 -14.44 -12.72 -20.44
CA SER A 103 -15.49 -13.57 -20.99
C SER A 103 -14.82 -14.57 -21.93
N LYS A 104 -15.12 -15.87 -21.79
CA LYS A 104 -14.58 -16.91 -22.68
C LYS A 104 -14.65 -16.42 -24.12
N ASN A 105 -13.57 -16.61 -24.87
CA ASN A 105 -13.58 -16.28 -26.29
C ASN A 105 -14.73 -17.05 -26.95
N ILE A 106 -15.43 -16.46 -27.92
CA ILE A 106 -16.52 -17.13 -28.64
C ILE A 106 -16.03 -18.46 -29.22
N PHE A 107 -14.76 -18.54 -29.64
CA PHE A 107 -14.14 -19.79 -30.09
C PHE A 107 -14.04 -20.85 -28.98
N ASP A 108 -13.75 -20.47 -27.74
CA ASP A 108 -13.69 -21.40 -26.60
C ASP A 108 -15.09 -21.94 -26.27
N ILE A 109 -16.10 -21.08 -26.35
CA ILE A 109 -17.52 -21.44 -26.12
C ILE A 109 -17.98 -22.47 -27.17
N ILE A 110 -17.64 -22.24 -28.44
CA ILE A 110 -17.98 -23.16 -29.54
C ILE A 110 -17.23 -24.49 -29.37
N SER A 111 -15.94 -24.48 -29.02
CA SER A 111 -15.19 -25.71 -28.81
C SER A 111 -15.69 -26.52 -27.61
N ASP A 112 -16.13 -25.86 -26.53
CA ASP A 112 -16.71 -26.54 -25.36
C ASP A 112 -18.08 -27.16 -25.69
N SER A 113 -18.88 -26.51 -26.55
CA SER A 113 -20.19 -27.01 -26.99
C SER A 113 -20.13 -28.29 -27.86
N ASN A 114 -18.97 -28.56 -28.47
CA ASN A 114 -18.75 -29.77 -29.27
C ASN A 114 -18.27 -30.97 -28.43
N ASN A 115 -18.11 -30.81 -27.12
CA ASN A 115 -17.75 -31.90 -26.22
C ASN A 115 -19.03 -32.60 -25.73
N PRO A 116 -19.31 -33.86 -26.12
CA PRO A 116 -20.59 -34.52 -25.88
C PRO A 116 -20.89 -34.82 -24.39
N ASN A 117 -20.01 -34.44 -23.46
CA ASN A 117 -20.17 -34.64 -22.03
C ASN A 117 -20.61 -33.37 -21.26
N TYR A 118 -20.87 -32.24 -21.93
CA TYR A 118 -21.42 -31.05 -21.29
C TYR A 118 -22.95 -31.05 -21.33
N LEU A 119 -23.57 -31.58 -20.27
CA LEU A 119 -24.99 -31.41 -19.96
C LEU A 119 -25.24 -29.99 -19.45
N GLY A 120 -25.37 -29.05 -20.39
CA GLY A 120 -25.93 -27.73 -20.13
C GLY A 120 -26.77 -27.35 -21.33
N ASN A 121 -28.11 -27.44 -21.20
CA ASN A 121 -29.03 -26.86 -22.17
C ASN A 121 -28.77 -25.35 -22.22
N ILE A 122 -27.96 -24.93 -23.19
CA ILE A 122 -27.91 -23.54 -23.61
C ILE A 122 -28.83 -23.49 -24.83
N ASP A 123 -30.07 -23.04 -24.61
CA ASP A 123 -30.90 -22.55 -25.71
C ASP A 123 -30.17 -21.33 -26.29
N LEU A 124 -29.35 -21.58 -27.30
CA LEU A 124 -28.80 -20.52 -28.13
C LEU A 124 -29.99 -19.86 -28.84
N PRO A 125 -30.19 -18.54 -28.70
CA PRO A 125 -31.10 -17.84 -29.61
C PRO A 125 -30.58 -18.10 -31.02
N ASN A 126 -31.49 -18.50 -31.91
CA ASN A 126 -31.21 -18.76 -33.32
C ASN A 126 -30.79 -17.44 -33.98
N MET A 127 -29.53 -17.03 -33.79
CA MET A 127 -28.97 -15.83 -34.40
C MET A 127 -28.49 -16.19 -35.79
N ASP A 128 -29.13 -15.58 -36.77
CA ASP A 128 -28.78 -15.66 -38.17
C ASP A 128 -27.38 -15.04 -38.36
N SER A 129 -26.47 -15.76 -39.01
CA SER A 129 -25.06 -15.37 -39.17
C SER A 129 -24.86 -14.05 -39.92
N ASN A 130 -25.94 -13.52 -40.51
CA ASN A 130 -25.93 -12.27 -41.27
C ASN A 130 -26.07 -11.02 -40.38
N GLU A 131 -26.56 -11.12 -39.14
CA GLU A 131 -26.73 -9.94 -38.26
C GLU A 131 -25.45 -9.53 -37.51
N LEU A 132 -24.43 -10.39 -37.50
CA LEU A 132 -23.23 -10.21 -36.67
C LEU A 132 -22.22 -9.19 -37.22
N PHE A 133 -22.38 -8.77 -38.47
CA PHE A 133 -21.42 -7.90 -39.18
C PHE A 133 -22.05 -6.66 -39.83
N GLU A 134 -23.34 -6.40 -39.58
CA GLU A 134 -24.04 -5.26 -40.21
C GLU A 134 -23.96 -3.96 -39.40
N ASN A 135 -23.22 -3.91 -38.30
CA ASN A 135 -23.04 -2.65 -37.57
C ASN A 135 -21.86 -1.85 -38.16
N PRO A 136 -22.10 -0.79 -38.95
CA PRO A 136 -21.03 0.01 -39.57
C PRO A 136 -20.18 0.79 -38.56
N ASN A 137 -20.50 0.72 -37.26
CA ASN A 137 -19.73 1.35 -36.19
C ASN A 137 -18.69 0.41 -35.55
N ASP A 138 -18.67 -0.88 -35.89
CA ASP A 138 -17.63 -1.81 -35.42
C ASP A 138 -16.44 -1.80 -36.40
N VAL A 139 -15.70 -0.69 -36.39
CA VAL A 139 -14.41 -0.55 -37.08
C VAL A 139 -13.31 -0.83 -36.06
N TRP A 140 -12.56 -1.92 -36.29
CA TRP A 140 -11.31 -2.25 -35.60
C TRP A 140 -10.11 -1.51 -36.21
#